data_AF-A0A8T4J548-F1
#
_entry.id   AF-A0A8T4J548-F1
#
_cell.length_a   1.000
_cell.length_b   1.000
_cell.length_c   1.000
_cell.angle_alpha   90.00
_cell.angle_beta   90.00
_cell.angle_gamma   90.00
#
_symmetry.space_group_name_H-M   'P 1'
#
loop_
_entity.id
_entity.type
_entity.pdbx_description
1 polymer ?
#
loop_
_entity_poly.entity_id
_entity_poly.type
_entity_poly.pdbx_seq_one_letter_code
_entity_poly.pdbx_strand_id
1 'polypeptide(L)'
;MSKEVEIVEEFVVDTSVIIEGELSKLVESGKVKNTIIIHKAVVAELEHQANYGREIGFLGLDELKKINELASNGKINISYTGNRPGESQIKRAKSGEIDAMIRDLAWDRKATLVTGDKVQGEMAKALGMKVILINVEKVFDKKVGLEKFFDETTMSVHLKEGVEPFAKKGKPGSFEFKALSSEKLTKEKVKALANELVLKANMFDDSFVEIERKFSKIIQYEDMRIVITSPPFSDGWEITAVRPLVKLEMDDYHMNSELLSRFAKKAEGVLIAGSPGAGKTTFARALANFYESQQKIVKTVESPRDLNLKSSITQYSKNFGSSSEIHDILLLSRPDYTIFDEVRDTRDFKLYTDLRLSGIGMVGVIHSTTAIDAVQRFIGRLELGMIPSVLDTVIFIDEGGVSQVLDLNMSVKVPTGMIEADLARPVVEIRDFINKNILYEIYSYGEETVVVPITKDANKASGLKKLAENQVRNRISRDLKKNQSIKVEATGNQSVRVYADKDAIPHIIGRDGKTVQDLEKELGVRIDVRDSGESVETPEKGDKISYSLNESKQYFVFEFGRKVKGHNLSFFSGDDFVFDGIVGKKGQIRVAKKSELGVRVKSLISQENFEVFD
;
A
#
# COMPACT_ATOMS: atom_id res chain seq x y z
N MET A 1 44.98 -14.91 69.74
CA MET A 1 43.88 -14.08 69.24
C MET A 1 44.04 -13.94 67.73
N SER A 2 43.44 -14.85 66.99
CA SER A 2 43.31 -14.80 65.53
C SER A 2 42.27 -13.73 65.20
N LYS A 3 42.69 -12.70 64.45
CA LYS A 3 41.78 -11.68 63.90
C LYS A 3 40.78 -12.37 62.99
N GLU A 4 39.50 -12.36 63.36
CA GLU A 4 38.41 -12.62 62.43
C GLU A 4 38.50 -11.58 61.31
N VAL A 5 38.72 -12.03 60.08
CA VAL A 5 38.63 -11.21 58.89
C VAL A 5 37.14 -11.07 58.60
N GLU A 6 36.56 -9.90 58.87
CA GLU A 6 35.22 -9.56 58.39
C GLU A 6 35.20 -9.70 56.86
N ILE A 7 34.49 -10.72 56.37
CA ILE A 7 34.26 -10.90 54.94
C ILE A 7 33.26 -9.81 54.53
N VAL A 8 33.78 -8.70 54.00
CA VAL A 8 32.95 -7.64 53.42
C VAL A 8 32.19 -8.23 52.23
N GLU A 9 30.87 -8.22 52.28
CA GLU A 9 30.04 -8.67 51.16
C GLU A 9 30.28 -7.79 49.92
N GLU A 10 30.72 -8.42 48.83
CA GLU A 10 30.90 -7.79 47.52
C GLU A 10 29.78 -8.23 46.57
N PHE A 11 29.30 -7.28 45.76
CA PHE A 11 28.24 -7.50 44.77
C PHE A 11 28.75 -7.12 43.39
N VAL A 12 28.73 -8.06 42.44
CA VAL A 12 29.01 -7.76 41.03
C VAL A 12 27.69 -7.57 40.32
N VAL A 13 27.53 -6.44 39.65
CA VAL A 13 26.27 -6.07 39.01
C VAL A 13 26.34 -6.28 37.51
N ASP A 14 25.24 -6.79 37.00
CA ASP A 14 25.04 -7.01 35.58
C ASP A 14 24.54 -5.75 34.86
N THR A 15 24.69 -5.71 33.53
CA THR A 15 24.21 -4.60 32.69
C THR A 15 22.69 -4.43 32.81
N SER A 16 21.93 -5.54 32.86
CA SER A 16 20.47 -5.54 33.00
C SER A 16 19.97 -4.70 34.20
N VAL A 17 20.56 -4.93 35.38
CA VAL A 17 20.18 -4.25 36.63
C VAL A 17 20.44 -2.75 36.59
N ILE A 18 21.49 -2.34 35.88
CA ILE A 18 21.84 -0.92 35.71
C ILE A 18 20.88 -0.25 34.73
N ILE A 19 20.55 -0.91 33.61
CA ILE A 19 19.61 -0.38 32.63
C ILE A 19 18.20 -0.24 33.24
N GLU A 20 17.77 -1.22 34.03
CA GLU A 20 16.44 -1.24 34.66
C GLU A 20 16.28 -0.25 35.82
N GLY A 21 17.37 0.38 36.27
CA GLY A 21 17.34 1.33 37.38
C GLY A 21 17.04 0.70 38.75
N GLU A 22 17.34 -0.59 38.91
CA GLU A 22 17.05 -1.35 40.13
C GLU A 22 18.20 -1.29 41.15
N LEU A 23 19.41 -1.02 40.68
CA LEU A 23 20.58 -1.03 41.55
C LEU A 23 20.43 -0.03 42.71
N SER A 24 19.96 1.19 42.43
CA SER A 24 19.78 2.23 43.45
C SER A 24 18.72 1.83 44.47
N LYS A 25 17.61 1.24 44.04
CA LYS A 25 16.54 0.73 44.92
C LYS A 25 17.01 -0.44 45.78
N LEU A 26 17.83 -1.33 45.23
CA LEU A 26 18.42 -2.44 45.98
C LEU A 26 19.38 -1.97 47.07
N VAL A 27 20.11 -0.87 46.79
CA VAL A 27 20.96 -0.20 47.78
C VAL A 27 20.12 0.46 48.87
N GLU A 28 19.07 1.20 48.49
CA GLU A 28 18.18 1.88 49.45
C GLU A 28 17.40 0.91 50.34
N SER A 29 16.98 -0.24 49.80
CA SER A 29 16.31 -1.31 50.56
C SER A 29 17.26 -2.17 51.41
N GLY A 30 18.58 -1.96 51.29
CA GLY A 30 19.61 -2.69 52.03
C GLY A 30 19.85 -4.13 51.56
N LYS A 31 19.27 -4.55 50.43
CA LYS A 31 19.50 -5.87 49.81
C LYS A 31 20.89 -5.97 49.18
N VAL A 32 21.40 -4.85 48.66
CA VAL A 32 22.78 -4.69 48.20
C VAL A 32 23.43 -3.65 49.10
N LYS A 33 24.61 -3.96 49.64
CA LYS A 33 25.30 -3.12 50.62
C LYS A 33 26.81 -3.25 50.50
N ASN A 34 27.54 -2.43 51.23
CA ASN A 34 29.01 -2.44 51.26
C ASN A 34 29.62 -2.14 49.89
N THR A 35 30.16 -3.13 49.18
CA THR A 35 30.96 -2.92 47.97
C THR A 35 30.23 -3.40 46.72
N ILE A 36 29.98 -2.48 45.78
CA ILE A 36 29.44 -2.75 44.46
C ILE A 36 30.58 -2.72 43.44
N ILE A 37 30.70 -3.77 42.65
CA ILE A 37 31.71 -3.94 41.63
C ILE A 37 31.04 -3.91 40.26
N ILE A 38 31.48 -2.97 39.41
CA ILE A 38 30.98 -2.81 38.04
C ILE A 38 32.12 -3.15 37.08
N HIS A 39 31.90 -4.10 36.17
CA HIS A 39 32.90 -4.43 35.16
C HIS A 39 33.01 -3.28 34.14
N LYS A 40 34.23 -2.89 33.74
CA LYS A 40 34.45 -1.78 32.78
C LYS A 40 33.80 -2.02 31.41
N ALA A 41 33.55 -3.27 31.04
CA ALA A 41 32.78 -3.61 29.84
C ALA A 41 31.34 -3.09 29.89
N VAL A 42 30.68 -3.13 31.06
CA VAL A 42 29.31 -2.62 31.24
C VAL A 42 29.27 -1.12 30.96
N VAL A 43 30.22 -0.36 31.50
CA VAL A 43 30.31 1.09 31.26
C VAL A 43 30.55 1.39 29.79
N ALA A 44 31.45 0.63 29.13
CA ALA A 44 31.74 0.81 27.72
C ALA A 44 30.55 0.47 26.82
N GLU A 45 29.76 -0.55 27.18
CA GLU A 45 28.53 -0.91 26.51
C GLU A 45 27.49 0.21 26.63
N LEU A 46 27.20 0.69 27.84
CA LEU A 46 26.24 1.77 28.08
C LEU A 46 26.60 3.05 27.32
N GLU A 47 27.89 3.41 27.34
CA GLU A 47 28.42 4.55 26.59
C GLU A 47 28.24 4.37 25.07
N HIS A 48 28.52 3.17 24.56
CA HIS A 48 28.29 2.85 23.15
C HIS A 48 26.80 2.95 22.79
N GLN A 49 25.90 2.35 23.57
CA GLN A 49 24.45 2.44 23.34
C GLN A 49 23.98 3.92 23.33
N ALA A 50 24.45 4.72 24.28
CA ALA A 50 24.12 6.14 24.37
C ALA A 50 24.65 6.96 23.17
N ASN A 51 25.87 6.71 22.72
CA ASN A 51 26.46 7.36 21.55
C ASN A 51 25.69 7.04 20.25
N TYR A 52 25.13 5.83 20.17
CA TYR A 52 24.22 5.42 19.08
C TYR A 52 22.79 5.97 19.25
N GLY A 53 22.52 6.70 20.33
CA GLY A 53 21.24 7.34 20.63
C GLY A 53 20.16 6.38 21.14
N ARG A 54 20.54 5.23 21.69
CA ARG A 54 19.60 4.28 22.29
C ARG A 54 19.31 4.68 23.74
N GLU A 55 18.03 4.67 24.12
CA GLU A 55 17.59 5.19 25.42
C GLU A 55 18.15 4.36 26.58
N ILE A 56 18.21 3.05 26.40
CA ILE A 56 18.81 2.09 27.35
C ILE A 56 20.24 2.47 27.75
N GLY A 57 21.03 3.06 26.84
CA GLY A 57 22.34 3.61 27.18
C GLY A 57 22.25 4.82 28.11
N PHE A 58 21.36 5.76 27.81
CA PHE A 58 21.14 6.94 28.66
C PHE A 58 20.55 6.58 30.03
N LEU A 59 19.63 5.61 30.08
CA LEU A 59 19.05 5.07 31.30
C LEU A 59 20.13 4.50 32.22
N GLY A 60 20.99 3.62 31.69
CA GLY A 60 22.07 3.06 32.48
C GLY A 60 23.09 4.12 32.93
N LEU A 61 23.38 5.13 32.11
CA LEU A 61 24.23 6.26 32.51
C LEU A 61 23.61 7.10 33.64
N ASP A 62 22.30 7.34 33.60
CA ASP A 62 21.59 8.07 34.65
C ASP A 62 21.54 7.26 35.96
N GLU A 63 21.40 5.93 35.88
CA GLU A 63 21.49 5.05 37.04
C GLU A 63 22.89 5.05 37.66
N LEU A 64 23.95 4.97 36.83
CA LEU A 64 25.33 5.08 37.31
C LEU A 64 25.59 6.39 38.05
N LYS A 65 24.99 7.51 37.62
CA LYS A 65 25.08 8.79 38.35
C LYS A 65 24.47 8.68 39.74
N LYS A 66 23.23 8.17 39.87
CA LYS A 66 22.57 7.98 41.17
C LYS A 66 23.37 7.08 42.10
N ILE A 67 23.94 6.01 41.55
CA ILE A 67 24.79 5.08 42.31
C ILE A 67 26.05 5.77 42.82
N ASN A 68 26.71 6.57 41.98
CA ASN A 68 27.85 7.39 42.42
C ASN A 68 27.44 8.41 43.51
N GLU A 69 26.26 9.04 43.42
CA GLU A 69 25.73 9.93 44.46
C GLU A 69 25.52 9.19 45.79
N LEU A 70 24.95 7.98 45.76
CA LEU A 70 24.79 7.12 46.95
C LEU A 70 26.15 6.74 47.57
N ALA A 71 27.17 6.52 46.75
CA ALA A 71 28.53 6.25 47.22
C ALA A 71 29.20 7.50 47.82
N SER A 72 29.06 8.67 47.19
CA SER A 72 29.56 9.93 47.75
C SER A 72 28.92 10.27 49.10
N ASN A 73 27.67 9.85 49.32
CA ASN A 73 26.97 9.97 50.60
C ASN A 73 27.36 8.89 51.63
N GLY A 74 28.34 8.04 51.32
CA GLY A 74 28.89 7.02 52.22
C GLY A 74 27.99 5.81 52.46
N LYS A 75 26.92 5.63 51.67
CA LYS A 75 26.01 4.48 51.82
C LYS A 75 26.62 3.18 51.27
N ILE A 76 27.49 3.28 50.27
CA ILE A 76 28.13 2.16 49.56
C ILE A 76 29.53 2.55 49.08
N ASN A 77 30.35 1.56 48.76
CA ASN A 77 31.62 1.70 48.02
C ASN A 77 31.43 1.18 46.59
N ILE A 78 31.97 1.89 45.59
CA ILE A 78 31.91 1.45 44.19
C ILE A 78 33.32 1.17 43.68
N SER A 79 33.49 0.06 42.96
CA SER A 79 34.74 -0.30 42.29
C SER A 79 34.50 -0.64 40.82
N TYR A 80 35.21 0.04 39.92
CA TYR A 80 35.19 -0.26 38.49
C TYR A 80 36.39 -1.15 38.12
N THR A 81 36.13 -2.43 37.81
CA THR A 81 37.18 -3.44 37.63
C THR A 81 37.12 -4.12 36.27
N GLY A 82 38.16 -4.90 35.95
CA GLY A 82 38.27 -5.60 34.67
C GLY A 82 38.84 -4.75 33.53
N ASN A 83 38.87 -5.36 32.35
CA ASN A 83 39.41 -4.75 31.15
C ASN A 83 38.31 -4.02 30.38
N ARG A 84 38.64 -2.86 29.81
CA ARG A 84 37.73 -2.14 28.92
C ARG A 84 37.86 -2.72 27.51
N PRO A 85 36.83 -3.34 26.93
CA PRO A 85 36.88 -3.85 25.57
C PRO A 85 37.02 -2.72 24.55
N GLY A 86 37.66 -3.01 23.41
CA GLY A 86 37.78 -2.04 22.31
C GLY A 86 36.46 -1.86 21.54
N GLU A 87 36.31 -0.76 20.79
CA GLU A 87 35.10 -0.48 19.99
C GLU A 87 34.71 -1.62 19.03
N SER A 88 35.71 -2.24 18.37
CA SER A 88 35.49 -3.35 17.44
C SER A 88 34.98 -4.61 18.13
N GLN A 89 35.37 -4.83 19.38
CA GLN A 89 34.88 -5.91 20.22
C GLN A 89 33.47 -5.61 20.71
N ILE A 90 33.17 -4.38 21.14
CA ILE A 90 31.80 -3.99 21.59
C ILE A 90 30.79 -4.14 20.45
N LYS A 91 31.15 -3.74 19.22
CA LYS A 91 30.26 -3.88 18.04
C LYS A 91 30.00 -5.32 17.63
N ARG A 92 30.91 -6.25 17.96
CA ARG A 92 30.87 -7.66 17.54
C ARG A 92 30.55 -8.62 18.68
N ALA A 93 30.65 -8.16 19.92
CA ALA A 93 30.34 -8.94 21.10
C ALA A 93 28.88 -9.35 20.99
N LYS A 94 28.65 -10.65 20.89
CA LYS A 94 27.33 -11.21 21.17
C LYS A 94 27.06 -10.92 22.64
N SER A 95 25.81 -10.60 23.01
CA SER A 95 25.37 -10.31 24.39
C SER A 95 26.12 -11.15 25.45
N GLY A 96 26.25 -12.45 25.20
CA GLY A 96 26.89 -13.38 26.12
C GLY A 96 28.39 -13.21 26.42
N GLU A 97 29.18 -12.47 25.63
CA GLU A 97 30.60 -12.23 25.95
C GLU A 97 30.77 -11.29 27.15
N ILE A 98 29.96 -10.23 27.21
CA ILE A 98 29.99 -9.29 28.33
C ILE A 98 29.45 -9.99 29.58
N ASP A 99 28.34 -10.74 29.45
CA ASP A 99 27.76 -11.53 30.55
C ASP A 99 28.76 -12.55 31.10
N ALA A 100 29.59 -13.15 30.24
CA ALA A 100 30.66 -14.03 30.65
C ALA A 100 31.73 -13.29 31.47
N MET A 101 32.21 -12.13 31.02
CA MET A 101 33.18 -11.32 31.78
C MET A 101 32.65 -10.91 33.16
N ILE A 102 31.36 -10.61 33.26
CA ILE A 102 30.69 -10.25 34.52
C ILE A 102 30.64 -11.47 35.45
N ARG A 103 30.29 -12.65 34.93
CA ARG A 103 30.29 -13.91 35.70
C ARG A 103 31.71 -14.28 36.17
N ASP A 104 32.70 -14.20 35.29
CA ASP A 104 34.10 -14.49 35.63
C ASP A 104 34.59 -13.57 36.76
N LEU A 105 34.26 -12.28 36.68
CA LEU A 105 34.58 -11.32 37.74
C LEU A 105 33.89 -11.67 39.06
N ALA A 106 32.61 -12.04 39.03
CA ALA A 106 31.86 -12.43 40.22
C ALA A 106 32.43 -13.72 40.85
N TRP A 107 32.86 -14.67 40.02
CA TRP A 107 33.52 -15.91 40.44
C TRP A 107 34.85 -15.62 41.13
N ASP A 108 35.73 -14.87 40.48
CA ASP A 108 37.08 -14.55 40.96
C ASP A 108 37.05 -13.79 42.29
N ARG A 109 36.08 -12.90 42.46
CA ARG A 109 35.88 -12.11 43.69
C ARG A 109 35.10 -12.85 44.77
N LYS A 110 34.54 -14.03 44.47
CA LYS A 110 33.55 -14.72 45.33
C LYS A 110 32.38 -13.80 45.71
N ALA A 111 32.06 -12.87 44.81
CA ALA A 111 31.03 -11.87 44.98
C ALA A 111 29.65 -12.45 44.62
N THR A 112 28.60 -11.82 45.12
CA THR A 112 27.23 -12.16 44.73
C THR A 112 26.91 -11.48 43.41
N LEU A 113 26.53 -12.25 42.40
CA LEU A 113 26.07 -11.70 41.11
C LEU A 113 24.65 -11.15 41.28
N VAL A 114 24.43 -9.90 40.90
CA VAL A 114 23.09 -9.29 40.83
C VAL A 114 22.73 -9.11 39.37
N THR A 115 21.66 -9.77 38.91
CA THR A 115 21.22 -9.73 37.51
C THR A 115 19.68 -9.70 37.42
N GLY A 116 19.15 -8.97 36.44
CA GLY A 116 17.75 -9.05 36.02
C GLY A 116 17.53 -10.07 34.90
N ASP A 117 18.60 -10.52 34.24
CA ASP A 117 18.55 -11.52 33.19
C ASP A 117 18.41 -12.93 33.77
N LYS A 118 17.29 -13.58 33.45
CA LYS A 118 16.98 -14.94 33.89
C LYS A 118 17.99 -15.97 33.39
N VAL A 119 18.46 -15.87 32.15
CA VAL A 119 19.43 -16.79 31.57
C VAL A 119 20.77 -16.66 32.29
N GLN A 120 21.26 -15.43 32.50
CA GLN A 120 22.50 -15.18 33.21
C GLN A 120 22.42 -15.63 34.67
N GLY A 121 21.29 -15.38 35.33
CA GLY A 121 21.04 -15.80 36.70
C GLY A 121 21.00 -17.31 36.86
N GLU A 122 20.26 -18.03 36.00
CA GLU A 122 20.21 -19.50 36.04
C GLU A 122 21.55 -20.13 35.65
N MET A 123 22.28 -19.57 34.69
CA MET A 123 23.64 -20.01 34.35
C MET A 123 24.60 -19.86 35.54
N ALA A 124 24.59 -18.72 36.21
CA ALA A 124 25.44 -18.48 37.37
C ALA A 124 25.08 -19.42 38.54
N LYS A 125 23.79 -19.67 38.79
CA LYS A 125 23.35 -20.69 39.78
C LYS A 125 23.85 -22.08 39.41
N ALA A 126 23.75 -22.46 38.12
CA ALA A 126 24.22 -23.76 37.63
C ALA A 126 25.74 -23.93 37.80
N LEU A 127 26.50 -22.84 37.71
CA LEU A 127 27.95 -22.80 37.99
C LEU A 127 28.28 -22.76 39.51
N GLY A 128 27.27 -22.75 40.39
CA GLY A 128 27.46 -22.74 41.84
C GLY A 128 27.76 -21.35 42.43
N MET A 129 27.44 -20.28 41.69
CA MET A 129 27.65 -18.90 42.14
C MET A 129 26.54 -18.43 43.08
N LYS A 130 26.86 -17.46 43.94
CA LYS A 130 25.83 -16.71 44.69
C LYS A 130 25.16 -15.74 43.73
N VAL A 131 23.83 -15.79 43.63
CA VAL A 131 23.05 -14.97 42.69
C VAL A 131 21.85 -14.34 43.37
N ILE A 132 21.67 -13.04 43.15
CA ILE A 132 20.42 -12.30 43.37
C ILE A 132 19.81 -12.09 41.98
N LEU A 133 18.80 -12.91 41.65
CA LEU A 133 18.03 -12.74 40.42
C LEU A 133 16.83 -11.83 40.72
N ILE A 134 16.78 -10.69 40.06
CA ILE A 134 15.65 -9.76 40.15
C ILE A 134 14.54 -10.31 39.26
N ASN A 135 13.42 -10.70 39.88
CA ASN A 135 12.28 -11.20 39.13
C ASN A 135 11.41 -10.01 38.71
N VAL A 136 11.73 -9.45 37.55
CA VAL A 136 11.21 -8.17 37.04
C VAL A 136 9.68 -8.16 36.95
N GLU A 137 9.07 -9.29 36.55
CA GLU A 137 7.61 -9.46 36.44
C GLU A 137 6.84 -9.21 37.75
N LYS A 138 7.46 -9.43 38.92
CA LYS A 138 6.77 -9.32 40.22
C LYS A 138 6.99 -7.99 40.93
N VAL A 139 7.92 -7.15 40.46
CA VAL A 139 8.33 -5.92 41.16
C VAL A 139 7.73 -4.66 40.54
N PHE A 140 7.46 -4.68 39.23
CA PHE A 140 6.94 -3.51 38.52
C PHE A 140 5.43 -3.59 38.30
N ASP A 141 4.72 -2.56 38.76
CA ASP A 141 3.34 -2.33 38.37
C ASP A 141 3.30 -2.08 36.86
N LYS A 142 2.45 -2.84 36.16
CA LYS A 142 2.20 -2.68 34.73
C LYS A 142 1.62 -1.31 34.42
N LYS A 143 0.93 -0.66 35.36
CA LYS A 143 0.38 0.68 35.15
C LYS A 143 1.44 1.69 34.76
N VAL A 144 1.31 2.30 33.60
CA VAL A 144 2.22 3.37 33.14
C VAL A 144 1.75 4.74 33.61
N GLY A 145 2.69 5.64 33.91
CA GLY A 145 2.39 7.03 34.25
C GLY A 145 1.58 7.78 33.18
N LEU A 146 1.50 7.25 31.96
CA LEU A 146 0.69 7.75 30.85
C LEU A 146 -0.82 7.47 31.02
N GLU A 147 -1.22 6.39 31.69
CA GLU A 147 -2.64 5.99 31.84
C GLU A 147 -3.49 7.05 32.54
N LYS A 148 -2.89 7.84 33.43
CA LYS A 148 -3.58 8.92 34.17
C LYS A 148 -4.19 10.00 33.25
N PHE A 149 -3.75 10.07 32.00
CA PHE A 149 -4.25 11.02 31.01
C PHE A 149 -5.40 10.44 30.16
N PHE A 150 -5.69 9.14 30.29
CA PHE A 150 -6.76 8.46 29.58
C PHE A 150 -7.99 8.28 30.48
N ASP A 151 -9.17 8.52 29.91
CA ASP A 151 -10.47 8.09 30.43
C ASP A 151 -11.18 7.22 29.39
N GLU A 152 -12.42 6.81 29.64
CA GLU A 152 -13.21 5.96 28.73
C GLU A 152 -13.48 6.59 27.36
N THR A 153 -13.36 7.91 27.24
CA THR A 153 -13.65 8.69 26.02
C THR A 153 -12.41 9.28 25.36
N THR A 154 -11.24 9.19 25.99
CA THR A 154 -9.98 9.71 25.44
C THR A 154 -9.46 8.79 24.34
N MET A 155 -9.44 9.30 23.11
CA MET A 155 -8.91 8.62 21.93
C MET A 155 -7.38 8.72 21.85
N SER A 156 -6.84 9.87 22.23
CA SER A 156 -5.39 10.08 22.17
C SER A 156 -4.95 11.18 23.13
N VAL A 157 -3.73 11.05 23.61
CA VAL A 157 -3.05 12.01 24.49
C VAL A 157 -1.80 12.54 23.77
N HIS A 158 -1.56 13.83 23.90
CA HIS A 158 -0.47 14.57 23.27
C HIS A 158 0.29 15.32 24.37
N LEU A 159 1.53 14.91 24.64
CA LEU A 159 2.40 15.47 25.69
C LEU A 159 3.64 16.06 25.03
N LYS A 160 3.88 17.37 25.18
CA LYS A 160 5.04 18.05 24.61
C LYS A 160 5.71 18.97 25.63
N GLU A 161 7.04 19.02 25.65
CA GLU A 161 7.76 19.92 26.55
C GLU A 161 7.41 21.39 26.29
N GLY A 162 7.27 22.18 27.36
CA GLY A 162 6.87 23.58 27.30
C GLY A 162 5.38 23.81 27.01
N VAL A 163 4.58 22.75 26.88
CA VAL A 163 3.16 22.79 26.51
C VAL A 163 2.30 22.08 27.55
N GLU A 164 1.04 22.51 27.70
CA GLU A 164 0.04 21.82 28.50
C GLU A 164 -0.25 20.41 27.92
N PRO A 165 -0.57 19.41 28.75
CA PRO A 165 -0.98 18.10 28.24
C PRO A 165 -2.36 18.19 27.58
N PHE A 166 -2.52 17.64 26.37
CA PHE A 166 -3.79 17.65 25.64
C PHE A 166 -4.33 16.24 25.38
N ALA A 167 -5.65 16.13 25.26
CA ALA A 167 -6.34 14.92 24.82
C ALA A 167 -7.34 15.22 23.70
N LYS A 168 -7.49 14.27 22.77
CA LYS A 168 -8.66 14.19 21.89
C LYS A 168 -9.69 13.28 22.54
N LYS A 169 -10.86 13.82 22.88
CA LYS A 169 -11.96 13.07 23.51
C LYS A 169 -13.17 12.99 22.59
N GLY A 170 -13.80 11.82 22.50
CA GLY A 170 -14.98 11.60 21.66
C GLY A 170 -14.86 10.36 20.78
N LYS A 171 -15.37 10.45 19.55
CA LYS A 171 -15.35 9.37 18.55
C LYS A 171 -14.68 9.84 17.25
N PRO A 172 -14.18 8.92 16.40
CA PRO A 172 -13.73 9.29 15.05
C PRO A 172 -14.81 10.12 14.33
N GLY A 173 -14.42 11.28 13.76
CA GLY A 173 -15.33 12.22 13.10
C GLY A 173 -15.97 13.28 14.01
N SER A 174 -16.03 13.07 15.33
CA SER A 174 -16.56 14.04 16.30
C SER A 174 -15.77 13.96 17.61
N PHE A 175 -14.73 14.79 17.71
CA PHE A 175 -13.87 14.86 18.87
C PHE A 175 -13.58 16.30 19.29
N GLU A 176 -13.36 16.50 20.58
CA GLU A 176 -12.91 17.76 21.16
C GLU A 176 -11.44 17.65 21.58
N PHE A 177 -10.68 18.71 21.31
CA PHE A 177 -9.29 18.84 21.78
C PHE A 177 -9.30 19.62 23.09
N LYS A 178 -8.94 18.97 24.19
CA LYS A 178 -9.07 19.51 25.54
C LYS A 178 -7.76 19.45 26.30
N ALA A 179 -7.38 20.54 26.96
CA ALA A 179 -6.28 20.55 27.91
C ALA A 179 -6.64 19.70 29.15
N LEU A 180 -5.75 18.80 29.54
CA LEU A 180 -5.91 17.94 30.72
C LEU A 180 -5.47 18.64 32.01
N SER A 181 -4.60 19.63 31.89
CA SER A 181 -4.10 20.48 32.98
C SER A 181 -3.65 21.83 32.43
N SER A 182 -3.68 22.87 33.25
CA SER A 182 -3.11 24.20 32.92
C SER A 182 -1.60 24.28 33.20
N GLU A 183 -1.00 23.26 33.81
CA GLU A 183 0.44 23.22 34.06
C GLU A 183 1.18 22.73 32.80
N LYS A 184 2.15 23.52 32.33
CA LYS A 184 3.04 23.13 31.22
C LYS A 184 3.96 22.00 31.63
N LEU A 185 4.14 21.02 30.76
CA LEU A 185 5.07 19.92 30.97
C LEU A 185 6.51 20.41 30.84
N THR A 186 7.37 20.05 31.78
CA THR A 186 8.80 20.28 31.66
C THR A 186 9.46 19.18 30.84
N LYS A 187 10.63 19.47 30.27
CA LYS A 187 11.45 18.49 29.54
C LYS A 187 11.73 17.24 30.38
N GLU A 188 12.04 17.42 31.65
CA GLU A 188 12.36 16.34 32.60
C GLU A 188 11.14 15.43 32.81
N LYS A 189 9.94 16.00 32.93
CA LYS A 189 8.69 15.24 33.10
C LYS A 189 8.39 14.38 31.86
N VAL A 190 8.49 14.96 30.65
CA VAL A 190 8.23 14.23 29.40
C VAL A 190 9.29 13.16 29.17
N LYS A 191 10.57 13.48 29.38
CA LYS A 191 11.65 12.50 29.26
C LYS A 191 11.51 11.35 30.26
N ALA A 192 11.14 11.64 31.52
CA ALA A 192 10.91 10.61 32.52
C ALA A 192 9.78 9.65 32.12
N LEU A 193 8.67 10.17 31.57
CA LEU A 193 7.58 9.34 31.04
C LEU A 193 8.05 8.51 29.83
N ALA A 194 8.80 9.09 28.90
CA ALA A 194 9.34 8.36 27.75
C ALA A 194 10.23 7.19 28.19
N ASN A 195 11.09 7.44 29.18
CA ASN A 195 11.97 6.46 29.79
C ASN A 195 11.21 5.31 30.46
N GLU A 196 10.18 5.64 31.24
CA GLU A 196 9.29 4.65 31.87
C GLU A 196 8.64 3.75 30.81
N LEU A 197 8.12 4.33 29.73
CA LEU A 197 7.43 3.62 28.65
C LEU A 197 8.38 2.66 27.91
N VAL A 198 9.60 3.10 27.59
CA VAL A 198 10.60 2.25 26.94
C VAL A 198 11.02 1.10 27.85
N LEU A 199 11.25 1.35 29.13
CA LEU A 199 11.60 0.32 30.10
C LEU A 199 10.51 -0.75 30.19
N LYS A 200 9.28 -0.32 30.47
CA LYS A 200 8.15 -1.25 30.64
C LYS A 200 7.81 -1.99 29.36
N ALA A 201 7.97 -1.37 28.19
CA ALA A 201 7.74 -2.04 26.91
C ALA A 201 8.66 -3.23 26.66
N ASN A 202 9.81 -3.31 27.32
CA ASN A 202 10.71 -4.48 27.22
C ASN A 202 10.48 -5.51 28.33
N MET A 203 9.60 -5.23 29.31
CA MET A 203 9.38 -6.08 30.48
C MET A 203 8.13 -6.97 30.39
N PHE A 204 7.13 -6.59 29.60
CA PHE A 204 5.85 -7.29 29.52
C PHE A 204 5.63 -7.93 28.16
N ASP A 205 5.15 -9.18 28.13
CA ASP A 205 4.97 -9.96 26.90
C ASP A 205 3.98 -9.33 25.88
N ASP A 206 3.00 -8.56 26.37
CA ASP A 206 1.99 -7.89 25.55
C ASP A 206 2.34 -6.43 25.22
N SER A 207 3.60 -6.05 25.42
CA SER A 207 4.15 -4.76 25.06
C SER A 207 5.49 -4.95 24.36
N PHE A 208 5.79 -4.11 23.38
CA PHE A 208 7.06 -4.20 22.67
C PHE A 208 7.39 -2.86 21.98
N VAL A 209 8.68 -2.62 21.78
CA VAL A 209 9.16 -1.53 20.93
C VAL A 209 9.06 -2.01 19.48
N GLU A 210 8.17 -1.42 18.69
CA GLU A 210 7.92 -1.82 17.30
C GLU A 210 8.90 -1.20 16.31
N ILE A 211 9.28 0.07 16.56
CA ILE A 211 10.30 0.78 15.78
C ILE A 211 11.21 1.52 16.76
N GLU A 212 12.52 1.32 16.63
CA GLU A 212 13.52 2.10 17.36
C GLU A 212 14.49 2.77 16.39
N ARG A 213 14.39 4.10 16.28
CA ARG A 213 15.33 4.96 15.57
C ARG A 213 15.97 5.91 16.57
N LYS A 214 17.09 6.53 16.17
CA LYS A 214 17.91 7.38 17.05
C LYS A 214 17.13 8.47 17.82
N PHE A 215 16.09 9.04 17.20
CA PHE A 215 15.33 10.17 17.74
C PHE A 215 13.81 9.98 17.67
N SER A 216 13.37 8.76 17.30
CA SER A 216 11.95 8.42 17.25
C SER A 216 11.73 6.95 17.56
N LYS A 217 10.73 6.67 18.39
CA LYS A 217 10.36 5.32 18.81
C LYS A 217 8.86 5.13 18.67
N ILE A 218 8.44 3.94 18.26
CA ILE A 218 7.05 3.52 18.27
C ILE A 218 6.96 2.30 19.18
N ILE A 219 6.12 2.40 20.20
CA ILE A 219 5.90 1.39 21.22
C ILE A 219 4.45 0.94 21.12
N GLN A 220 4.23 -0.37 21.08
CA GLN A 220 2.94 -0.95 21.36
C GLN A 220 2.92 -1.28 22.86
N TYR A 221 2.02 -0.66 23.61
CA TYR A 221 1.87 -0.90 25.05
C TYR A 221 0.42 -1.28 25.33
N GLU A 222 0.18 -2.57 25.57
CA GLU A 222 -1.17 -3.15 25.58
C GLU A 222 -1.97 -2.74 24.32
N ASP A 223 -3.09 -2.02 24.50
CA ASP A 223 -3.95 -1.53 23.44
C ASP A 223 -3.56 -0.12 22.94
N MET A 224 -2.52 0.49 23.49
CA MET A 224 -2.07 1.84 23.15
C MET A 224 -0.89 1.80 22.18
N ARG A 225 -1.00 2.57 21.09
CA ARG A 225 0.13 2.89 20.24
C ARG A 225 0.75 4.20 20.68
N ILE A 226 2.02 4.14 21.07
CA ILE A 226 2.76 5.27 21.63
C ILE A 226 3.89 5.64 20.67
N VAL A 227 3.93 6.90 20.27
CA VAL A 227 5.01 7.50 19.48
C VAL A 227 5.78 8.45 20.37
N ILE A 228 7.09 8.28 20.44
CA ILE A 228 8.00 9.13 21.21
C ILE A 228 8.98 9.77 20.24
N THR A 229 9.15 11.08 20.31
CA THR A 229 10.12 11.83 19.50
C THR A 229 10.98 12.73 20.38
N SER A 230 12.23 12.94 19.96
CA SER A 230 13.17 13.79 20.66
C SER A 230 14.07 14.60 19.70
N PRO A 231 14.70 15.70 20.17
CA PRO A 231 15.63 16.46 19.35
C PRO A 231 16.84 15.64 18.90
N PRO A 232 17.38 15.89 17.69
CA PRO A 232 17.03 16.95 16.74
C PRO A 232 15.91 16.60 15.74
N PHE A 233 15.25 15.44 15.86
CA PHE A 233 14.16 15.07 14.95
C PHE A 233 12.90 15.91 15.17
N SER A 234 12.59 16.20 16.44
CA SER A 234 11.59 17.17 16.88
C SER A 234 12.26 18.40 17.51
N ASP A 235 11.50 19.49 17.65
CA ASP A 235 11.93 20.73 18.32
C ASP A 235 12.03 20.59 19.85
N GLY A 236 11.37 19.58 20.43
CA GLY A 236 11.43 19.23 21.84
C GLY A 236 11.01 17.77 22.06
N TRP A 237 11.01 17.31 23.32
CA TRP A 237 10.46 15.99 23.64
C TRP A 237 8.94 15.96 23.46
N GLU A 238 8.45 14.93 22.78
CA GLU A 238 7.01 14.72 22.54
C GLU A 238 6.64 13.24 22.67
N ILE A 239 5.48 12.99 23.27
CA ILE A 239 4.85 11.68 23.38
C ILE A 239 3.42 11.81 22.87
N THR A 240 3.08 11.03 21.84
CA THR A 240 1.71 10.86 21.36
C THR A 240 1.25 9.45 21.64
N ALA A 241 0.18 9.28 22.39
CA ALA A 241 -0.40 7.97 22.66
C ALA A 241 -1.82 7.90 22.10
N VAL A 242 -2.13 6.83 21.39
CA VAL A 242 -3.43 6.61 20.75
C VAL A 242 -4.01 5.30 21.24
N ARG A 243 -5.28 5.33 21.69
CA ARG A 243 -6.06 4.15 22.05
C ARG A 243 -7.21 3.98 21.05
N PRO A 244 -7.34 2.83 20.36
CA PRO A 244 -8.48 2.58 19.49
C PRO A 244 -9.76 2.38 20.32
N LEU A 245 -10.70 3.32 20.26
CA LEU A 245 -11.97 3.23 21.03
C LEU A 245 -13.05 2.37 20.35
N VAL A 246 -13.01 2.19 19.02
CA VAL A 246 -14.10 1.53 18.27
C VAL A 246 -13.66 0.16 17.80
N LYS A 247 -14.30 -0.88 18.33
CA LYS A 247 -14.18 -2.27 17.86
C LYS A 247 -15.44 -2.62 17.08
N LEU A 248 -15.44 -2.40 15.77
CA LEU A 248 -16.48 -2.91 14.88
C LEU A 248 -16.26 -4.39 14.56
N GLU A 249 -17.33 -5.16 14.56
CA GLU A 249 -17.39 -6.53 14.04
C GLU A 249 -18.08 -6.54 12.67
N MET A 250 -18.03 -7.67 11.95
CA MET A 250 -18.62 -7.75 10.60
C MET A 250 -20.13 -7.47 10.57
N ASP A 251 -20.85 -7.82 11.64
CA ASP A 251 -22.29 -7.62 11.74
C ASP A 251 -22.68 -6.13 11.84
N ASP A 252 -21.79 -5.28 12.35
CA ASP A 252 -22.01 -3.83 12.49
C ASP A 252 -22.04 -3.11 11.14
N TYR A 253 -21.47 -3.71 10.09
CA TYR A 253 -21.49 -3.17 8.73
C TYR A 253 -22.81 -3.44 7.99
N HIS A 254 -23.75 -4.18 8.60
CA HIS A 254 -25.09 -4.46 8.07
C HIS A 254 -25.10 -4.94 6.61
N MET A 255 -24.14 -5.79 6.26
CA MET A 255 -23.97 -6.29 4.89
C MET A 255 -25.06 -7.29 4.51
N ASN A 256 -25.40 -7.34 3.22
CA ASN A 256 -26.30 -8.37 2.69
C ASN A 256 -25.69 -9.78 2.91
N SER A 257 -26.55 -10.73 3.30
CA SER A 257 -26.25 -12.16 3.40
C SER A 257 -25.51 -12.76 2.19
N GLU A 258 -25.79 -12.28 0.97
CA GLU A 258 -25.08 -12.74 -0.24
C GLU A 258 -23.59 -12.37 -0.20
N LEU A 259 -23.27 -11.16 0.29
CA LEU A 259 -21.90 -10.67 0.44
C LEU A 259 -21.16 -11.41 1.56
N LEU A 260 -21.82 -11.65 2.70
CA LEU A 260 -21.26 -12.47 3.78
C LEU A 260 -20.99 -13.90 3.29
N SER A 261 -21.92 -14.49 2.53
CA SER A 261 -21.70 -15.82 1.95
C SER A 261 -20.58 -15.82 0.91
N ARG A 262 -20.34 -14.70 0.22
CA ARG A 262 -19.21 -14.56 -0.70
C ARG A 262 -17.88 -14.63 0.06
N PHE A 263 -17.73 -13.87 1.13
CA PHE A 263 -16.53 -13.94 1.97
C PHE A 263 -16.31 -15.35 2.53
N ALA A 264 -17.37 -15.97 3.05
CA ALA A 264 -17.24 -17.28 3.68
C ALA A 264 -16.85 -18.43 2.73
N LYS A 265 -17.15 -18.33 1.42
CA LYS A 265 -17.11 -19.50 0.51
C LYS A 265 -16.33 -19.33 -0.78
N LYS A 266 -16.12 -18.09 -1.26
CA LYS A 266 -15.64 -17.86 -2.63
C LYS A 266 -14.55 -16.81 -2.74
N ALA A 267 -14.59 -15.77 -1.91
CA ALA A 267 -13.63 -14.68 -2.02
C ALA A 267 -12.27 -15.11 -1.48
N GLU A 268 -11.30 -15.22 -2.37
CA GLU A 268 -9.93 -15.63 -2.04
C GLU A 268 -8.93 -14.53 -2.39
N GLY A 269 -9.25 -13.62 -3.32
CA GLY A 269 -8.46 -12.44 -3.66
C GLY A 269 -9.25 -11.16 -3.38
N VAL A 270 -9.23 -10.70 -2.12
CA VAL A 270 -9.97 -9.52 -1.67
C VAL A 270 -9.06 -8.30 -1.62
N LEU A 271 -9.54 -7.16 -2.13
CA LEU A 271 -8.97 -5.85 -1.87
C LEU A 271 -9.94 -4.97 -1.11
N ILE A 272 -9.43 -4.30 -0.08
CA ILE A 272 -10.13 -3.27 0.68
C ILE A 272 -9.55 -1.93 0.23
N ALA A 273 -10.35 -1.17 -0.50
CA ALA A 273 -10.03 0.09 -1.14
C ALA A 273 -10.73 1.26 -0.43
N GLY A 274 -10.26 2.49 -0.65
CA GLY A 274 -10.80 3.69 0.01
C GLY A 274 -9.76 4.73 0.41
N SER A 275 -10.21 5.98 0.57
CA SER A 275 -9.37 7.11 0.94
C SER A 275 -8.68 6.91 2.29
N PRO A 276 -7.53 7.56 2.55
CA PRO A 276 -6.94 7.60 3.90
C PRO A 276 -7.98 8.02 4.95
N GLY A 277 -8.01 7.31 6.09
CA GLY A 277 -8.99 7.58 7.16
C GLY A 277 -10.40 7.01 6.94
N ALA A 278 -10.72 6.42 5.79
CA ALA A 278 -12.06 5.88 5.50
C ALA A 278 -12.49 4.67 6.36
N GLY A 279 -11.62 4.12 7.22
CA GLY A 279 -11.95 2.95 8.06
C GLY A 279 -11.56 1.58 7.47
N LYS A 280 -10.71 1.54 6.44
CA LYS A 280 -10.24 0.28 5.80
C LYS A 280 -9.60 -0.71 6.77
N THR A 281 -8.64 -0.26 7.57
CA THR A 281 -7.94 -1.09 8.57
C THR A 281 -8.92 -1.62 9.62
N THR A 282 -9.93 -0.82 10.00
CA THR A 282 -11.03 -1.26 10.87
C THR A 282 -11.86 -2.39 10.24
N PHE A 283 -12.18 -2.27 8.95
CA PHE A 283 -12.89 -3.32 8.22
C PHE A 283 -12.03 -4.58 8.02
N ALA A 284 -10.73 -4.42 7.71
CA ALA A 284 -9.78 -5.53 7.59
C ALA A 284 -9.68 -6.32 8.90
N ARG A 285 -9.64 -5.62 10.05
CA ARG A 285 -9.69 -6.22 11.39
C ARG A 285 -10.97 -7.02 11.62
N ALA A 286 -12.13 -6.44 11.27
CA ALA A 286 -13.42 -7.13 11.39
C ALA A 286 -13.48 -8.40 10.53
N LEU A 287 -12.98 -8.31 9.29
CA LEU A 287 -12.90 -9.45 8.37
C LEU A 287 -11.95 -10.54 8.87
N ALA A 288 -10.84 -10.17 9.50
CA ALA A 288 -9.92 -11.10 10.17
C ALA A 288 -10.61 -11.94 11.24
N ASN A 289 -11.30 -11.25 12.16
CA ASN A 289 -12.02 -11.88 13.27
C ASN A 289 -13.18 -12.75 12.77
N PHE A 290 -13.83 -12.33 11.68
CA PHE A 290 -14.86 -13.13 11.03
C PHE A 290 -14.30 -14.43 10.44
N TYR A 291 -13.21 -14.39 9.68
CA TYR A 291 -12.59 -15.61 9.18
C TYR A 291 -12.13 -16.53 10.32
N GLU A 292 -11.53 -15.96 11.37
CA GLU A 292 -11.14 -16.73 12.56
C GLU A 292 -12.35 -17.40 13.24
N SER A 293 -13.48 -16.70 13.34
CA SER A 293 -14.73 -17.28 13.88
C SER A 293 -15.29 -18.42 13.03
N GLN A 294 -14.96 -18.45 11.74
CA GLN A 294 -15.27 -19.54 10.80
C GLN A 294 -14.22 -20.66 10.86
N GLN A 295 -13.38 -20.69 11.91
CA GLN A 295 -12.31 -21.66 12.14
C GLN A 295 -11.25 -21.66 11.04
N LYS A 296 -11.03 -20.52 10.37
CA LYS A 296 -9.94 -20.33 9.40
C LYS A 296 -8.67 -19.90 10.12
N ILE A 297 -7.53 -20.41 9.66
CA ILE A 297 -6.21 -19.96 10.11
C ILE A 297 -5.90 -18.63 9.42
N VAL A 298 -5.93 -17.56 10.19
CA VAL A 298 -5.67 -16.19 9.70
C VAL A 298 -4.32 -15.72 10.20
N LYS A 299 -3.57 -15.06 9.31
CA LYS A 299 -2.35 -14.33 9.67
C LYS A 299 -2.40 -12.92 9.09
N THR A 300 -1.59 -12.01 9.64
CA THR A 300 -1.50 -10.65 9.12
C THR A 300 -0.06 -10.26 8.80
N VAL A 301 0.09 -9.34 7.86
CA VAL A 301 1.34 -8.67 7.52
C VAL A 301 1.08 -7.16 7.63
N GLU A 302 1.77 -6.51 8.56
CA GLU A 302 1.48 -5.14 8.99
C GLU A 302 2.77 -4.29 9.09
N SER A 303 2.62 -2.97 9.09
CA SER A 303 3.75 -2.05 9.16
C SER A 303 3.33 -0.66 9.68
N PRO A 304 3.30 -0.42 11.00
CA PRO A 304 3.52 -1.36 12.12
C PRO A 304 2.32 -2.29 12.39
N ARG A 305 2.49 -3.25 13.30
CA ARG A 305 1.36 -4.02 13.86
C ARG A 305 0.40 -3.11 14.63
N ASP A 306 -0.79 -2.87 14.08
CA ASP A 306 -1.82 -1.94 14.58
C ASP A 306 -3.21 -2.58 14.67
N LEU A 307 -3.41 -3.75 14.04
CA LEU A 307 -4.66 -4.48 14.10
C LEU A 307 -4.83 -5.09 15.51
N ASN A 308 -5.80 -4.59 16.27
CA ASN A 308 -6.17 -5.19 17.56
C ASN A 308 -7.01 -6.47 17.33
N LEU A 309 -6.32 -7.61 17.26
CA LEU A 309 -6.86 -8.90 16.87
C LEU A 309 -6.93 -9.89 18.04
N LYS A 310 -7.68 -10.98 17.86
CA LYS A 310 -7.68 -12.09 18.82
C LYS A 310 -6.30 -12.75 18.86
N SER A 311 -5.93 -13.28 20.03
CA SER A 311 -4.64 -13.95 20.25
C SER A 311 -4.41 -15.20 19.38
N SER A 312 -5.47 -15.77 18.80
CA SER A 312 -5.39 -16.87 17.83
C SER A 312 -4.84 -16.44 16.47
N ILE A 313 -4.87 -15.13 16.13
CA ILE A 313 -4.41 -14.60 14.85
C ILE A 313 -2.95 -14.14 14.99
N THR A 314 -2.05 -14.73 14.19
CA THR A 314 -0.63 -14.37 14.22
C THR A 314 -0.35 -13.13 13.40
N GLN A 315 0.35 -12.14 13.98
CA GLN A 315 0.70 -10.88 13.31
C GLN A 315 2.18 -10.79 12.98
N TYR A 316 2.51 -10.61 11.69
CA TYR A 316 3.86 -10.36 11.22
C TYR A 316 4.07 -8.86 10.98
N SER A 317 5.23 -8.35 11.40
CA SER A 317 5.63 -6.96 11.17
C SER A 317 6.69 -6.89 10.08
N LYS A 318 6.49 -6.01 9.10
CA LYS A 318 7.51 -5.68 8.09
C LYS A 318 8.71 -4.91 8.66
N ASN A 319 8.61 -4.43 9.91
CA ASN A 319 9.73 -3.79 10.60
C ASN A 319 10.72 -4.82 11.16
N PHE A 320 10.25 -6.03 11.46
CA PHE A 320 11.06 -7.11 12.03
C PHE A 320 11.42 -8.21 11.04
N GLY A 321 10.55 -8.47 10.05
CA GLY A 321 10.76 -9.48 9.03
C GLY A 321 10.98 -8.85 7.65
N SER A 322 11.95 -9.39 6.90
CA SER A 322 12.10 -9.01 5.49
C SER A 322 10.92 -9.51 4.65
N SER A 323 10.62 -8.85 3.52
CA SER A 323 9.55 -9.30 2.62
C SER A 323 9.75 -10.74 2.12
N SER A 324 11.01 -11.16 1.90
CA SER A 324 11.38 -12.53 1.53
C SER A 324 11.17 -13.53 2.67
N GLU A 325 11.49 -13.16 3.91
CA GLU A 325 11.28 -14.03 5.06
C GLU A 325 9.79 -14.21 5.35
N ILE A 326 9.02 -13.14 5.31
CA ILE A 326 7.55 -13.18 5.44
C ILE A 326 6.96 -14.08 4.34
N HIS A 327 7.42 -13.92 3.10
CA HIS A 327 7.03 -14.76 1.98
C HIS A 327 7.27 -16.25 2.26
N ASP A 328 8.49 -16.62 2.62
CA ASP A 328 8.87 -18.02 2.82
C ASP A 328 8.10 -18.65 3.99
N ILE A 329 7.96 -17.92 5.10
CA ILE A 329 7.18 -18.36 6.26
C ILE A 329 5.71 -18.57 5.89
N LEU A 330 5.10 -17.66 5.14
CA LEU A 330 3.70 -17.78 4.74
C LEU A 330 3.49 -18.94 3.76
N LEU A 331 4.39 -19.16 2.81
CA LEU A 331 4.33 -20.32 1.90
C LEU A 331 4.53 -21.66 2.59
N LEU A 332 5.35 -21.71 3.64
CA LEU A 332 5.58 -22.91 4.44
C LEU A 332 4.40 -23.18 5.39
N SER A 333 3.87 -22.13 6.02
CA SER A 333 2.79 -22.27 7.00
C SER A 333 1.40 -22.35 6.40
N ARG A 334 1.22 -21.93 5.14
CA ARG A 334 -0.02 -22.03 4.35
C ARG A 334 -1.30 -21.73 5.14
N PRO A 335 -1.45 -20.51 5.69
CA PRO A 335 -2.70 -20.12 6.33
C PRO A 335 -3.86 -20.13 5.32
N ASP A 336 -5.10 -20.27 5.80
CA ASP A 336 -6.28 -20.12 4.94
C ASP A 336 -6.35 -18.70 4.37
N TYR A 337 -6.11 -17.69 5.22
CA TYR A 337 -6.11 -16.28 4.84
C TYR A 337 -4.91 -15.51 5.41
N THR A 338 -4.36 -14.60 4.60
CA THR A 338 -3.41 -13.58 5.02
C THR A 338 -3.96 -12.19 4.74
N ILE A 339 -4.00 -11.35 5.77
CA ILE A 339 -4.39 -9.95 5.66
C ILE A 339 -3.13 -9.12 5.56
N PHE A 340 -2.97 -8.46 4.42
CA PHE A 340 -1.90 -7.52 4.19
C PHE A 340 -2.42 -6.11 4.44
N ASP A 341 -2.17 -5.60 5.65
CA ASP A 341 -2.47 -4.22 5.97
C ASP A 341 -1.45 -3.34 5.25
N GLU A 342 -1.93 -2.65 4.23
CA GLU A 342 -1.23 -1.67 3.42
C GLU A 342 -0.30 -2.24 2.32
N VAL A 343 -0.88 -2.47 1.14
CA VAL A 343 -0.16 -2.80 -0.11
C VAL A 343 0.16 -1.49 -0.85
N ARG A 344 1.43 -1.09 -0.89
CA ARG A 344 1.85 0.21 -1.46
C ARG A 344 2.85 0.10 -2.60
N ASP A 345 3.90 -0.70 -2.44
CA ASP A 345 5.00 -0.74 -3.38
C ASP A 345 4.99 -2.02 -4.24
N THR A 346 5.81 -2.04 -5.31
CA THR A 346 5.89 -3.17 -6.24
C THR A 346 6.25 -4.50 -5.55
N ARG A 347 7.00 -4.48 -4.45
CA ARG A 347 7.34 -5.70 -3.69
C ARG A 347 6.13 -6.19 -2.92
N ASP A 348 5.32 -5.30 -2.36
CA ASP A 348 4.06 -5.66 -1.71
C ASP A 348 3.09 -6.31 -2.70
N PHE A 349 2.94 -5.72 -3.90
CA PHE A 349 2.10 -6.30 -4.96
C PHE A 349 2.59 -7.68 -5.40
N LYS A 350 3.91 -7.85 -5.53
CA LYS A 350 4.51 -9.14 -5.85
C LYS A 350 4.25 -10.18 -4.75
N LEU A 351 4.51 -9.83 -3.49
CA LEU A 351 4.25 -10.69 -2.34
C LEU A 351 2.78 -11.10 -2.27
N TYR A 352 1.85 -10.16 -2.43
CA TYR A 352 0.41 -10.44 -2.48
C TYR A 352 0.07 -11.46 -3.58
N THR A 353 0.60 -11.23 -4.78
CA THR A 353 0.36 -12.08 -5.95
C THR A 353 0.91 -13.48 -5.75
N ASP A 354 2.17 -13.60 -5.32
CA ASP A 354 2.86 -14.89 -5.17
C ASP A 354 2.16 -15.78 -4.12
N LEU A 355 1.75 -15.18 -3.00
CA LEU A 355 0.98 -15.89 -1.97
C LEU A 355 -0.40 -16.32 -2.49
N ARG A 356 -1.08 -15.43 -3.21
CA ARG A 356 -2.41 -15.72 -3.76
C ARG A 356 -2.37 -16.86 -4.78
N LEU A 357 -1.42 -16.82 -5.71
CA LEU A 357 -1.22 -17.86 -6.72
C LEU A 357 -0.81 -19.21 -6.10
N SER A 358 -0.25 -19.19 -4.89
CA SER A 358 0.07 -20.39 -4.11
C SER A 358 -1.15 -20.99 -3.38
N GLY A 359 -2.33 -20.39 -3.53
CA GLY A 359 -3.60 -20.86 -2.97
C GLY A 359 -3.94 -20.28 -1.60
N ILE A 360 -3.16 -19.33 -1.09
CA ILE A 360 -3.49 -18.62 0.16
C ILE A 360 -4.55 -17.56 -0.14
N GLY A 361 -5.62 -17.50 0.65
CA GLY A 361 -6.59 -16.41 0.57
C GLY A 361 -5.93 -15.09 0.98
N MET A 362 -6.05 -14.05 0.17
CA MET A 362 -5.41 -12.76 0.41
C MET A 362 -6.45 -11.66 0.61
N VAL A 363 -6.25 -10.84 1.64
CA VAL A 363 -6.99 -9.59 1.86
C VAL A 363 -5.98 -8.45 1.86
N GLY A 364 -6.02 -7.58 0.86
CA GLY A 364 -5.05 -6.48 0.71
C GLY A 364 -5.70 -5.14 0.97
N VAL A 365 -5.14 -4.32 1.84
CA VAL A 365 -5.63 -2.96 2.08
C VAL A 365 -4.88 -1.97 1.19
N ILE A 366 -5.60 -1.21 0.36
CA ILE A 366 -5.04 -0.25 -0.59
C ILE A 366 -5.70 1.12 -0.42
N HIS A 367 -4.90 2.19 -0.49
CA HIS A 367 -5.43 3.55 -0.59
C HIS A 367 -5.81 3.86 -2.03
N SER A 368 -7.08 4.19 -2.27
CA SER A 368 -7.54 4.63 -3.59
C SER A 368 -8.72 5.58 -3.47
N THR A 369 -8.89 6.45 -4.46
CA THR A 369 -10.03 7.38 -4.56
C THR A 369 -11.29 6.71 -5.08
N THR A 370 -11.14 5.65 -5.87
CA THR A 370 -12.26 4.82 -6.34
C THR A 370 -11.92 3.33 -6.24
N ALA A 371 -12.93 2.47 -6.38
CA ALA A 371 -12.74 1.03 -6.39
C ALA A 371 -11.94 0.55 -7.61
N ILE A 372 -12.16 1.14 -8.79
CA ILE A 372 -11.48 0.76 -10.03
C ILE A 372 -9.98 1.10 -10.00
N ASP A 373 -9.61 2.22 -9.37
CA ASP A 373 -8.20 2.61 -9.21
C ASP A 373 -7.40 1.55 -8.43
N ALA A 374 -8.05 0.81 -7.52
CA ALA A 374 -7.39 -0.27 -6.78
C ALA A 374 -7.04 -1.45 -7.71
N VAL A 375 -7.93 -1.81 -8.63
CA VAL A 375 -7.69 -2.85 -9.65
C VAL A 375 -6.61 -2.41 -10.62
N GLN A 376 -6.65 -1.14 -11.06
CA GLN A 376 -5.69 -0.58 -12.02
C GLN A 376 -4.24 -0.66 -11.53
N ARG A 377 -4.00 -0.69 -10.21
CA ARG A 377 -2.65 -0.88 -9.67
C ARG A 377 -2.04 -2.25 -9.99
N PHE A 378 -2.83 -3.24 -10.35
CA PHE A 378 -2.33 -4.55 -10.75
C PHE A 378 -2.12 -4.66 -12.27
N ILE A 379 -2.67 -3.73 -13.05
CA ILE A 379 -2.46 -3.68 -14.49
C ILE A 379 -1.00 -3.35 -14.80
N GLY A 380 -0.41 -4.09 -15.73
CA GLY A 380 1.01 -3.99 -16.08
C GLY A 380 1.96 -4.69 -15.10
N ARG A 381 1.45 -5.16 -13.94
CA ARG A 381 2.18 -6.06 -13.02
C ARG A 381 1.77 -7.52 -13.21
N LEU A 382 0.53 -7.75 -13.64
CA LEU A 382 -0.03 -9.06 -13.95
C LEU A 382 -0.44 -9.15 -15.41
N GLU A 383 -0.37 -10.35 -15.96
CA GLU A 383 -1.06 -10.67 -17.21
C GLU A 383 -2.57 -10.57 -17.00
N LEU A 384 -3.27 -10.07 -18.02
CA LEU A 384 -4.71 -9.80 -17.96
C LEU A 384 -5.52 -11.00 -17.44
N GLY A 385 -5.20 -12.20 -17.92
CA GLY A 385 -5.93 -13.42 -17.55
C GLY A 385 -5.69 -13.88 -16.10
N MET A 386 -4.62 -13.43 -15.46
CA MET A 386 -4.33 -13.74 -14.06
C MET A 386 -5.08 -12.82 -13.09
N ILE A 387 -5.55 -11.65 -13.54
CA ILE A 387 -6.16 -10.64 -12.66
C ILE A 387 -7.31 -11.26 -11.84
N PRO A 388 -8.32 -11.95 -12.42
CA PRO A 388 -9.41 -12.51 -11.61
C PRO A 388 -9.00 -13.66 -10.69
N SER A 389 -7.91 -14.36 -10.99
CA SER A 389 -7.37 -15.41 -10.11
C SER A 389 -6.68 -14.81 -8.89
N VAL A 390 -6.06 -13.63 -9.06
CA VAL A 390 -5.40 -12.91 -7.97
C VAL A 390 -6.38 -12.02 -7.21
N LEU A 391 -7.35 -11.43 -7.90
CA LEU A 391 -8.29 -10.43 -7.43
C LEU A 391 -9.69 -10.76 -7.93
N ASP A 392 -10.50 -11.35 -7.06
CA ASP A 392 -11.90 -11.66 -7.39
C ASP A 392 -12.88 -10.62 -6.80
N THR A 393 -12.51 -9.96 -5.70
CA THR A 393 -13.42 -9.06 -4.96
C THR A 393 -12.72 -7.76 -4.59
N VAL A 394 -13.32 -6.62 -4.90
CA VAL A 394 -12.88 -5.31 -4.42
C VAL A 394 -13.99 -4.66 -3.61
N ILE A 395 -13.67 -4.26 -2.38
CA ILE A 395 -14.58 -3.60 -1.46
C ILE A 395 -14.11 -2.17 -1.32
N PHE A 396 -14.97 -1.21 -1.62
CA PHE A 396 -14.69 0.20 -1.38
C PHE A 396 -15.32 0.61 -0.06
N ILE A 397 -14.48 1.11 0.85
CA ILE A 397 -14.89 1.64 2.15
C ILE A 397 -14.91 3.16 2.06
N ASP A 398 -16.03 3.73 2.46
CA ASP A 398 -16.22 5.18 2.56
C ASP A 398 -16.93 5.53 3.86
N GLU A 399 -16.48 6.58 4.54
CA GLU A 399 -17.01 7.03 5.84
C GLU A 399 -17.22 5.91 6.89
N GLY A 400 -16.38 4.87 6.87
CA GLY A 400 -16.48 3.74 7.79
C GLY A 400 -17.50 2.66 7.41
N GLY A 401 -18.17 2.77 6.25
CA GLY A 401 -19.11 1.78 5.72
C GLY A 401 -18.68 1.20 4.36
N VAL A 402 -19.29 0.07 3.97
CA VAL A 402 -19.10 -0.51 2.63
C VAL A 402 -19.98 0.23 1.63
N SER A 403 -19.38 1.00 0.72
CA SER A 403 -20.10 1.82 -0.26
C SER A 403 -20.24 1.15 -1.63
N GLN A 404 -19.26 0.33 -2.02
CA GLN A 404 -19.32 -0.43 -3.28
C GLN A 404 -18.59 -1.77 -3.14
N VAL A 405 -19.09 -2.80 -3.81
CA VAL A 405 -18.39 -4.07 -3.97
C VAL A 405 -18.34 -4.43 -5.45
N LEU A 406 -17.14 -4.70 -5.95
CA LEU A 406 -16.88 -5.12 -7.31
C LEU A 406 -16.52 -6.61 -7.35
N ASP A 407 -17.04 -7.28 -8.37
CA ASP A 407 -16.74 -8.67 -8.72
C ASP A 407 -15.99 -8.70 -10.04
N LEU A 408 -14.84 -9.37 -10.06
CA LEU A 408 -13.98 -9.47 -11.23
C LEU A 408 -14.08 -10.87 -11.82
N ASN A 409 -14.48 -10.97 -13.08
CA ASN A 409 -14.59 -12.24 -13.79
C ASN A 409 -13.91 -12.17 -15.16
N MET A 410 -13.28 -13.27 -15.58
CA MET A 410 -12.77 -13.38 -16.94
C MET A 410 -13.84 -13.98 -17.85
N SER A 411 -13.98 -13.41 -19.05
CA SER A 411 -14.79 -13.98 -20.12
C SER A 411 -14.07 -13.82 -21.46
N VAL A 412 -14.42 -14.66 -22.45
CA VAL A 412 -13.99 -14.47 -23.83
C VAL A 412 -15.17 -13.94 -24.61
N LYS A 413 -15.10 -12.69 -25.06
CA LYS A 413 -16.17 -12.02 -25.79
C LYS A 413 -15.64 -10.90 -26.68
N VAL A 414 -16.51 -10.32 -27.50
CA VAL A 414 -16.25 -9.06 -28.20
C VAL A 414 -16.43 -7.91 -27.18
N PRO A 415 -15.41 -7.07 -26.95
CA PRO A 415 -15.53 -5.93 -26.03
C PRO A 415 -16.64 -4.96 -26.42
N THR A 416 -17.21 -4.28 -25.42
CA THR A 416 -18.27 -3.31 -25.59
C THR A 416 -17.80 -2.15 -26.48
N GLY A 417 -18.49 -1.92 -27.61
CA GLY A 417 -18.14 -0.87 -28.58
C GLY A 417 -17.39 -1.37 -29.83
N MET A 418 -17.10 -2.67 -29.91
CA MET A 418 -16.57 -3.34 -31.10
C MET A 418 -17.66 -4.15 -31.82
N ILE A 419 -17.59 -4.23 -33.16
CA ILE A 419 -18.65 -4.81 -34.01
C ILE A 419 -18.22 -6.14 -34.67
N GLU A 420 -16.92 -6.35 -34.88
CA GLU A 420 -16.42 -7.53 -35.60
C GLU A 420 -16.21 -8.74 -34.65
N ALA A 421 -16.84 -9.87 -34.98
CA ALA A 421 -16.80 -11.10 -34.18
C ALA A 421 -15.41 -11.76 -34.12
N ASP A 422 -14.55 -11.51 -35.11
CA ASP A 422 -13.16 -11.97 -35.16
C ASP A 422 -12.25 -11.26 -34.13
N LEU A 423 -12.79 -10.29 -33.38
CA LEU A 423 -12.09 -9.57 -32.30
C LEU A 423 -12.30 -10.18 -30.90
N ALA A 424 -12.98 -11.34 -30.80
CA ALA A 424 -13.20 -12.02 -29.53
C ALA A 424 -11.87 -12.28 -28.82
N ARG A 425 -11.77 -11.77 -27.60
CA ARG A 425 -10.53 -11.80 -26.81
C ARG A 425 -10.83 -12.01 -25.33
N PRO A 426 -9.83 -12.36 -24.51
CA PRO A 426 -9.98 -12.33 -23.06
C PRO A 426 -10.32 -10.90 -22.60
N VAL A 427 -11.43 -10.78 -21.87
CA VAL A 427 -11.91 -9.54 -21.25
C VAL A 427 -12.14 -9.83 -19.78
N VAL A 428 -11.53 -9.02 -18.91
CA VAL A 428 -11.87 -8.99 -17.49
C VAL A 428 -13.05 -8.04 -17.32
N GLU A 429 -14.17 -8.58 -16.91
CA GLU A 429 -15.38 -7.83 -16.61
C GLU A 429 -15.39 -7.46 -15.13
N ILE A 430 -15.61 -6.18 -14.86
CA ILE A 430 -15.75 -5.66 -13.49
C ILE A 430 -17.21 -5.31 -13.29
N ARG A 431 -17.87 -6.06 -12.42
CA ARG A 431 -19.31 -5.98 -12.18
C ARG A 431 -19.59 -5.41 -10.80
N ASP A 432 -20.66 -4.62 -10.69
CA ASP A 432 -21.23 -4.31 -9.39
C ASP A 432 -21.77 -5.61 -8.75
N PHE A 433 -21.31 -5.94 -7.55
CA PHE A 433 -21.67 -7.21 -6.92
C PHE A 433 -23.16 -7.29 -6.55
N ILE A 434 -23.80 -6.18 -6.22
CA ILE A 434 -25.21 -6.16 -5.79
C ILE A 434 -26.12 -6.26 -7.01
N ASN A 435 -25.91 -5.37 -7.99
CA ASN A 435 -26.80 -5.26 -9.14
C ASN A 435 -26.38 -6.11 -10.34
N LYS A 436 -25.20 -6.75 -10.27
CA LYS A 436 -24.57 -7.59 -11.32
C LYS A 436 -24.29 -6.89 -12.66
N ASN A 437 -24.44 -5.56 -12.71
CA ASN A 437 -24.18 -4.74 -13.89
C ASN A 437 -22.68 -4.67 -14.17
N ILE A 438 -22.27 -4.84 -15.43
CA ILE A 438 -20.88 -4.59 -15.84
C ILE A 438 -20.63 -3.09 -15.82
N LEU A 439 -19.66 -2.65 -15.03
CA LEU A 439 -19.26 -1.25 -14.89
C LEU A 439 -18.02 -0.93 -15.72
N TYR A 440 -17.09 -1.87 -15.83
CA TYR A 440 -15.86 -1.70 -16.60
C TYR A 440 -15.47 -3.01 -17.31
N GLU A 441 -14.76 -2.86 -18.42
CA GLU A 441 -14.07 -3.94 -19.10
C GLU A 441 -12.57 -3.62 -19.15
N ILE A 442 -11.74 -4.63 -18.89
CA ILE A 442 -10.30 -4.56 -19.09
C ILE A 442 -9.93 -5.56 -20.17
N TYR A 443 -9.24 -5.10 -21.21
CA TYR A 443 -8.78 -5.97 -22.29
C TYR A 443 -7.52 -5.41 -22.97
N SER A 444 -6.82 -6.26 -23.71
CA SER A 444 -5.68 -5.85 -24.52
C SER A 444 -6.15 -5.20 -25.83
N TYR A 445 -5.61 -4.03 -26.14
CA TYR A 445 -5.77 -3.34 -27.41
C TYR A 445 -4.39 -2.98 -27.96
N GLY A 446 -3.95 -3.66 -29.01
CA GLY A 446 -2.53 -3.66 -29.40
C GLY A 446 -1.66 -4.24 -28.27
N GLU A 447 -0.57 -3.54 -27.94
CA GLU A 447 0.34 -3.88 -26.84
C GLU A 447 -0.09 -3.29 -25.48
N GLU A 448 -1.16 -2.49 -25.43
CA GLU A 448 -1.60 -1.83 -24.21
C GLU A 448 -2.81 -2.54 -23.59
N THR A 449 -2.85 -2.58 -22.26
CA THR A 449 -4.04 -2.99 -21.51
C THR A 449 -4.89 -1.75 -21.21
N VAL A 450 -6.12 -1.73 -21.70
CA VAL A 450 -7.04 -0.59 -21.54
C VAL A 450 -8.16 -0.93 -20.56
N VAL A 451 -8.60 0.07 -19.80
CA VAL A 451 -9.77 -0.01 -18.91
C VAL A 451 -10.87 0.87 -19.46
N VAL A 452 -12.01 0.28 -19.82
CA VAL A 452 -13.11 0.96 -20.49
C VAL A 452 -14.34 0.96 -19.59
N PRO A 453 -14.86 2.14 -19.17
CA PRO A 453 -16.11 2.22 -18.42
C PRO A 453 -17.32 1.95 -19.32
N ILE A 454 -18.25 1.13 -18.84
CA ILE A 454 -19.54 0.86 -19.46
C ILE A 454 -20.58 1.72 -18.77
N THR A 455 -20.78 2.93 -19.28
CA THR A 455 -21.88 3.80 -18.85
C THR A 455 -23.12 3.48 -19.69
N LYS A 456 -24.30 3.51 -19.05
CA LYS A 456 -25.58 3.41 -19.77
C LYS A 456 -25.89 4.69 -20.58
N ASP A 457 -25.30 5.83 -20.20
CA ASP A 457 -25.65 7.16 -20.73
C ASP A 457 -24.46 8.03 -21.23
N ALA A 458 -23.21 7.56 -21.22
CA ALA A 458 -22.16 8.28 -21.95
C ALA A 458 -22.09 7.72 -23.36
N ASN A 459 -22.39 8.55 -24.35
CA ASN A 459 -22.22 8.27 -25.78
C ASN A 459 -21.06 7.29 -26.02
N LYS A 460 -21.42 6.04 -26.39
CA LYS A 460 -20.56 4.87 -26.66
C LYS A 460 -19.41 5.13 -27.67
N ALA A 461 -19.32 6.34 -28.20
CA ALA A 461 -18.33 6.80 -29.15
C ALA A 461 -17.20 7.66 -28.54
N SER A 462 -17.36 8.32 -27.38
CA SER A 462 -16.42 9.38 -26.95
C SER A 462 -15.08 8.87 -26.40
N GLY A 463 -15.10 7.80 -25.59
CA GLY A 463 -13.90 7.27 -24.93
C GLY A 463 -12.94 6.55 -25.89
N LEU A 464 -13.47 5.65 -26.73
CA LEU A 464 -12.69 4.92 -27.74
C LEU A 464 -12.11 5.86 -28.80
N LYS A 465 -12.88 6.88 -29.23
CA LYS A 465 -12.39 7.93 -30.14
C LYS A 465 -11.19 8.69 -29.56
N LYS A 466 -11.28 9.13 -28.29
CA LYS A 466 -10.15 9.81 -27.61
C LYS A 466 -8.93 8.90 -27.43
N LEU A 467 -9.13 7.61 -27.16
CA LEU A 467 -8.04 6.63 -27.05
C LEU A 467 -7.33 6.42 -28.39
N ALA A 468 -8.11 6.19 -29.47
CA ALA A 468 -7.56 6.06 -30.82
C ALA A 468 -6.81 7.33 -31.26
N GLU A 469 -7.37 8.51 -30.99
CA GLU A 469 -6.69 9.79 -31.23
C GLU A 469 -5.36 9.90 -30.48
N ASN A 470 -5.33 9.57 -29.18
CA ASN A 470 -4.14 9.70 -28.36
C ASN A 470 -3.05 8.69 -28.73
N GLN A 471 -3.41 7.44 -29.03
CA GLN A 471 -2.44 6.42 -29.44
C GLN A 471 -1.78 6.76 -30.78
N VAL A 472 -2.59 7.12 -31.78
CA VAL A 472 -2.08 7.50 -33.10
C VAL A 472 -1.25 8.77 -33.02
N ARG A 473 -1.70 9.77 -32.24
CA ARG A 473 -0.93 10.99 -31.98
C ARG A 473 0.44 10.67 -31.34
N ASN A 474 0.45 9.91 -30.24
CA ASN A 474 1.69 9.59 -29.52
C ASN A 474 2.67 8.78 -30.37
N ARG A 475 2.17 7.81 -31.16
CA ARG A 475 3.01 6.96 -32.00
C ARG A 475 3.62 7.73 -33.17
N ILE A 476 2.81 8.50 -33.90
CA ILE A 476 3.28 9.29 -35.04
C ILE A 476 4.20 10.42 -34.55
N SER A 477 3.89 11.07 -33.42
CA SER A 477 4.75 12.11 -32.85
C SER A 477 6.15 11.63 -32.43
N ARG A 478 6.35 10.33 -32.17
CA ARG A 478 7.70 9.76 -31.90
C ARG A 478 8.59 9.72 -33.14
N ASP A 479 7.97 9.55 -34.32
CA ASP A 479 8.69 9.40 -35.59
C ASP A 479 8.88 10.74 -36.31
N LEU A 480 8.22 11.80 -35.86
CA LEU A 480 8.31 13.14 -36.43
C LEU A 480 9.47 13.96 -35.85
N LYS A 481 9.97 14.93 -36.63
CA LYS A 481 11.00 15.88 -36.17
C LYS A 481 10.37 16.88 -35.17
N LYS A 482 11.16 17.38 -34.21
CA LYS A 482 10.72 18.29 -33.12
C LYS A 482 9.91 19.53 -33.53
N ASN A 483 9.95 19.95 -34.80
CA ASN A 483 9.25 21.13 -35.30
C ASN A 483 8.00 20.80 -36.13
N GLN A 484 7.61 19.52 -36.23
CA GLN A 484 6.43 19.08 -36.98
C GLN A 484 5.30 18.79 -36.00
N SER A 485 4.12 19.34 -36.28
CA SER A 485 2.93 19.12 -35.45
C SER A 485 1.89 18.33 -36.22
N ILE A 486 1.13 17.51 -35.49
CA ILE A 486 0.00 16.77 -36.06
C ILE A 486 -1.24 17.01 -35.21
N LYS A 487 -2.38 17.09 -35.88
CA LYS A 487 -3.69 17.04 -35.26
C LYS A 487 -4.34 15.72 -35.65
N VAL A 488 -4.81 14.96 -34.66
CA VAL A 488 -5.50 13.69 -34.89
C VAL A 488 -6.93 13.84 -34.43
N GLU A 489 -7.88 13.48 -35.29
CA GLU A 489 -9.32 13.49 -35.04
C GLU A 489 -9.89 12.11 -35.35
N ALA A 490 -10.63 11.51 -34.43
CA ALA A 490 -11.28 10.23 -34.69
C ALA A 490 -12.53 10.41 -35.56
N THR A 491 -12.52 9.78 -36.72
CA THR A 491 -13.67 9.72 -37.63
C THR A 491 -14.61 8.57 -37.28
N GLY A 492 -14.17 7.60 -36.45
CA GLY A 492 -14.92 6.44 -36.00
C GLY A 492 -14.22 5.72 -34.84
N ASN A 493 -14.73 4.56 -34.41
CA ASN A 493 -14.13 3.79 -33.30
C ASN A 493 -12.80 3.12 -33.67
N GLN A 494 -12.54 2.87 -34.96
CA GLN A 494 -11.32 2.29 -35.52
C GLN A 494 -10.84 3.07 -36.75
N SER A 495 -11.18 4.35 -36.84
CA SER A 495 -10.71 5.22 -37.92
C SER A 495 -10.37 6.59 -37.39
N VAL A 496 -9.21 7.09 -37.79
CA VAL A 496 -8.71 8.40 -37.41
C VAL A 496 -8.24 9.15 -38.64
N ARG A 497 -8.36 10.47 -38.58
CA ARG A 497 -7.80 11.40 -39.55
C ARG A 497 -6.64 12.14 -38.90
N VAL A 498 -5.50 12.13 -39.57
CA VAL A 498 -4.25 12.76 -39.14
C VAL A 498 -3.98 13.93 -40.07
N TYR A 499 -4.11 15.15 -39.55
CA TYR A 499 -3.70 16.37 -40.22
C TYR A 499 -2.23 16.64 -39.89
N ALA A 500 -1.39 16.70 -40.90
CA ALA A 500 0.05 16.88 -40.78
C ALA A 500 0.56 17.94 -41.75
N ASP A 501 1.63 18.62 -41.39
CA ASP A 501 2.30 19.58 -42.28
C ASP A 501 2.78 18.88 -43.56
N LYS A 502 2.78 19.57 -44.72
CA LYS A 502 3.19 19.01 -46.03
C LYS A 502 4.52 18.24 -46.00
N ASP A 503 5.45 18.69 -45.18
CA ASP A 503 6.78 18.08 -45.03
C ASP A 503 6.78 16.79 -44.18
N ALA A 504 5.71 16.54 -43.43
CA ALA A 504 5.53 15.36 -42.58
C ALA A 504 4.73 14.24 -43.27
N ILE A 505 3.83 14.57 -44.21
CA ILE A 505 2.96 13.59 -44.90
C ILE A 505 3.74 12.44 -45.56
N PRO A 506 4.83 12.68 -46.33
CA PRO A 506 5.57 11.58 -46.96
C PRO A 506 6.25 10.65 -45.95
N HIS A 507 6.55 11.15 -44.74
CA HIS A 507 7.15 10.36 -43.68
C HIS A 507 6.14 9.46 -42.99
N ILE A 508 4.92 9.98 -42.78
CA ILE A 508 3.81 9.23 -42.19
C ILE A 508 3.35 8.13 -43.17
N ILE A 509 3.06 8.49 -44.43
CA ILE A 509 2.59 7.55 -45.46
C ILE A 509 3.67 6.52 -45.83
N GLY A 510 4.93 6.96 -45.97
CA GLY A 510 6.04 6.12 -46.41
C GLY A 510 6.01 5.80 -47.92
N ARG A 511 7.01 5.05 -48.38
CA ARG A 511 7.08 4.61 -49.79
C ARG A 511 5.92 3.64 -50.07
N ASP A 512 5.13 3.94 -51.10
CA ASP A 512 3.96 3.17 -51.53
C ASP A 512 2.90 2.94 -50.42
N GLY A 513 2.85 3.80 -49.40
CA GLY A 513 1.89 3.66 -48.28
C GLY A 513 2.26 2.60 -47.24
N LYS A 514 3.45 1.99 -47.33
CA LYS A 514 3.85 0.87 -46.47
C LYS A 514 3.91 1.26 -44.99
N THR A 515 4.39 2.47 -44.68
CA THR A 515 4.51 2.94 -43.29
C THR A 515 3.15 3.16 -42.65
N VAL A 516 2.19 3.77 -43.36
CA VAL A 516 0.81 3.87 -42.85
C VAL A 516 0.19 2.48 -42.67
N GLN A 517 0.36 1.56 -43.62
CA GLN A 517 -0.19 0.20 -43.48
C GLN A 517 0.40 -0.57 -42.29
N ASP A 518 1.70 -0.41 -42.02
CA ASP A 518 2.35 -1.02 -40.86
C ASP A 518 1.84 -0.38 -39.56
N LEU A 519 1.66 0.95 -39.52
CA LEU A 519 1.04 1.67 -38.41
C LEU A 519 -0.42 1.25 -38.17
N GLU A 520 -1.20 1.07 -39.23
CA GLU A 520 -2.59 0.61 -39.16
C GLU A 520 -2.68 -0.80 -38.58
N LYS A 521 -1.76 -1.70 -38.96
CA LYS A 521 -1.68 -3.06 -38.41
C LYS A 521 -1.20 -3.09 -36.96
N GLU A 522 -0.23 -2.25 -36.61
CA GLU A 522 0.32 -2.11 -35.25
C GLU A 522 -0.75 -1.59 -34.29
N LEU A 523 -1.47 -0.54 -34.68
CA LEU A 523 -2.43 0.16 -33.83
C LEU A 523 -3.86 -0.37 -33.94
N GLY A 524 -4.16 -1.18 -34.96
CA GLY A 524 -5.50 -1.73 -35.20
C GLY A 524 -6.55 -0.66 -35.58
N VAL A 525 -6.12 0.46 -36.17
CA VAL A 525 -6.95 1.63 -36.53
C VAL A 525 -6.62 2.04 -37.97
N ARG A 526 -7.63 2.40 -38.78
CA ARG A 526 -7.43 3.00 -40.11
C ARG A 526 -7.00 4.47 -40.02
N ILE A 527 -6.00 4.87 -40.79
CA ILE A 527 -5.37 6.19 -40.71
C ILE A 527 -5.54 6.94 -42.05
N ASP A 528 -6.35 7.99 -42.05
CA ASP A 528 -6.51 8.93 -43.17
C ASP A 528 -5.58 10.14 -42.97
N VAL A 529 -4.54 10.31 -43.80
CA VAL A 529 -3.55 11.39 -43.64
C VAL A 529 -3.91 12.55 -44.58
N ARG A 530 -4.08 13.75 -44.01
CA ARG A 530 -4.40 14.99 -44.72
C ARG A 530 -3.43 16.13 -44.39
N ASP A 531 -3.43 17.15 -45.24
CA ASP A 531 -2.63 18.36 -45.05
C ASP A 531 -3.23 19.27 -43.97
N SER A 532 -2.40 19.79 -43.07
CA SER A 532 -2.80 20.76 -42.04
C SER A 532 -3.29 22.10 -42.63
N GLY A 533 -2.97 22.38 -43.89
CA GLY A 533 -3.46 23.54 -44.65
C GLY A 533 -4.82 23.37 -45.33
N GLU A 534 -5.43 22.19 -45.30
CA GLU A 534 -6.83 22.01 -45.69
C GLU A 534 -7.72 22.53 -44.55
N SER A 535 -8.40 23.65 -44.78
CA SER A 535 -9.38 24.21 -43.84
C SER A 535 -10.42 23.15 -43.47
N VAL A 536 -10.69 23.03 -42.17
CA VAL A 536 -11.80 22.26 -41.62
C VAL A 536 -13.11 22.93 -42.04
N GLU A 537 -13.60 22.53 -43.20
CA GLU A 537 -15.02 22.43 -43.42
C GLU A 537 -15.33 20.93 -43.29
N THR A 538 -15.96 20.54 -42.19
CA THR A 538 -16.98 19.48 -42.29
C THR A 538 -17.76 19.80 -43.56
N PRO A 539 -17.91 18.85 -44.52
CA PRO A 539 -18.78 19.13 -45.64
C PRO A 539 -20.14 19.43 -45.03
N GLU A 540 -20.57 20.70 -45.07
CA GLU A 540 -21.99 20.98 -44.98
C GLU A 540 -22.59 20.07 -46.05
N LYS A 541 -23.55 19.23 -45.67
CA LYS A 541 -24.36 18.49 -46.64
C LYS A 541 -24.77 19.54 -47.68
N GLY A 542 -24.19 19.50 -48.87
CA GLY A 542 -24.53 20.39 -49.96
C GLY A 542 -26.00 20.21 -50.35
N ASP A 543 -26.43 20.75 -51.47
CA ASP A 543 -27.79 20.48 -51.93
C ASP A 543 -28.00 18.96 -52.10
N LYS A 544 -29.07 18.42 -51.52
CA LYS A 544 -29.41 17.00 -51.66
C LYS A 544 -29.71 16.70 -53.13
N ILE A 545 -28.89 15.87 -53.75
CA ILE A 545 -29.02 15.49 -55.15
C ILE A 545 -29.86 14.23 -55.26
N SER A 546 -30.93 14.31 -56.05
CA SER A 546 -31.73 13.14 -56.42
C SER A 546 -31.01 12.29 -57.47
N TYR A 547 -31.13 10.98 -57.33
CA TYR A 547 -30.57 10.01 -58.26
C TYR A 547 -31.57 8.89 -58.57
N SER A 548 -31.36 8.22 -59.69
CA SER A 548 -31.99 6.93 -59.98
C SER A 548 -30.94 5.82 -59.96
N LEU A 549 -31.23 4.74 -59.22
CA LEU A 549 -30.35 3.58 -59.14
C LEU A 549 -30.81 2.51 -60.13
N ASN A 550 -29.92 2.18 -61.08
CA ASN A 550 -30.10 1.10 -62.03
C ASN A 550 -29.10 -0.02 -61.74
N GLU A 551 -29.60 -1.25 -61.59
CA GLU A 551 -28.76 -2.41 -61.32
C GLU A 551 -28.51 -3.22 -62.60
N SER A 552 -27.25 -3.30 -63.03
CA SER A 552 -26.82 -4.16 -64.14
C SER A 552 -26.22 -5.47 -63.63
N LYS A 553 -25.94 -6.44 -64.51
CA LYS A 553 -25.30 -7.73 -64.11
C LYS A 553 -23.95 -7.55 -63.40
N GLN A 554 -23.20 -6.48 -63.71
CA GLN A 554 -21.84 -6.27 -63.18
C GLN A 554 -21.67 -5.01 -62.32
N TYR A 555 -22.60 -4.04 -62.40
CA TYR A 555 -22.47 -2.73 -61.74
C TYR A 555 -23.78 -2.26 -61.10
N PHE A 556 -23.68 -1.55 -59.98
CA PHE A 556 -24.66 -0.57 -59.53
C PHE A 556 -24.40 0.75 -60.27
N VAL A 557 -25.42 1.33 -60.90
CA VAL A 557 -25.32 2.54 -61.69
C VAL A 557 -26.21 3.61 -61.07
N PHE A 558 -25.59 4.63 -60.50
CA PHE A 558 -26.26 5.81 -59.98
C PHE A 558 -26.32 6.86 -61.09
N GLU A 559 -27.53 7.21 -61.54
CA GLU A 559 -27.76 8.19 -62.59
C GLU A 559 -28.23 9.52 -62.01
N PHE A 560 -27.63 10.59 -62.50
CA PHE A 560 -27.81 11.96 -62.02
C PHE A 560 -28.19 12.90 -63.17
N GLY A 561 -28.85 14.01 -62.84
CA GLY A 561 -29.21 15.04 -63.82
C GLY A 561 -27.99 15.66 -64.51
N ARG A 562 -28.17 16.21 -65.72
CA ARG A 562 -27.07 16.79 -66.53
C ARG A 562 -26.32 17.97 -65.88
N LYS A 563 -26.85 18.53 -64.79
CA LYS A 563 -26.30 19.70 -64.08
C LYS A 563 -25.10 19.37 -63.18
N VAL A 564 -24.97 18.13 -62.69
CA VAL A 564 -23.92 17.73 -61.71
C VAL A 564 -22.76 16.96 -62.36
N LYS A 565 -22.52 17.15 -63.66
CA LYS A 565 -21.46 16.44 -64.39
C LYS A 565 -20.09 16.96 -63.98
N GLY A 566 -19.19 16.05 -63.63
CA GLY A 566 -17.84 16.40 -63.18
C GLY A 566 -17.75 16.86 -61.72
N HIS A 567 -18.89 16.92 -61.02
CA HIS A 567 -18.93 17.15 -59.58
C HIS A 567 -18.54 15.88 -58.81
N ASN A 568 -18.02 16.04 -57.60
CA ASN A 568 -17.66 14.95 -56.71
C ASN A 568 -18.73 14.78 -55.65
N LEU A 569 -19.54 13.72 -55.74
CA LEU A 569 -20.70 13.53 -54.87
C LEU A 569 -20.38 12.59 -53.71
N SER A 570 -20.84 12.95 -52.52
CA SER A 570 -20.68 12.19 -51.29
C SER A 570 -21.94 11.35 -51.00
N PHE A 571 -21.77 10.05 -50.74
CA PHE A 571 -22.87 9.13 -50.46
C PHE A 571 -22.94 8.79 -48.96
N PHE A 572 -24.13 8.88 -48.37
CA PHE A 572 -24.40 8.58 -46.97
C PHE A 572 -25.56 7.58 -46.82
N SER A 573 -25.51 6.77 -45.76
CA SER A 573 -26.64 5.95 -45.28
C SER A 573 -26.97 6.45 -43.87
N GLY A 574 -28.07 7.18 -43.70
CA GLY A 574 -28.31 7.95 -42.48
C GLY A 574 -27.21 9.01 -42.26
N ASP A 575 -26.51 8.91 -41.13
CA ASP A 575 -25.38 9.78 -40.78
C ASP A 575 -24.01 9.19 -41.14
N ASP A 576 -23.96 7.95 -41.66
CA ASP A 576 -22.72 7.25 -41.97
C ASP A 576 -22.25 7.49 -43.41
N PHE A 577 -21.00 7.94 -43.57
CA PHE A 577 -20.35 8.11 -44.87
C PHE A 577 -20.03 6.76 -45.53
N VAL A 578 -20.40 6.63 -46.80
CA VAL A 578 -20.22 5.40 -47.59
C VAL A 578 -19.03 5.52 -48.53
N PHE A 579 -19.05 6.48 -49.46
CA PHE A 579 -17.98 6.76 -50.42
C PHE A 579 -18.18 8.09 -51.17
N ASP A 580 -17.11 8.58 -51.80
CA ASP A 580 -17.14 9.69 -52.75
C ASP A 580 -17.03 9.20 -54.20
N GLY A 581 -17.75 9.83 -55.12
CA GLY A 581 -17.70 9.49 -56.53
C GLY A 581 -17.85 10.69 -57.45
N ILE A 582 -16.94 10.79 -58.42
CA ILE A 582 -17.01 11.81 -59.48
C ILE A 582 -18.03 11.39 -60.54
N VAL A 583 -18.99 12.27 -60.84
CA VAL A 583 -20.00 12.02 -61.86
C VAL A 583 -19.36 12.04 -63.25
N GLY A 584 -19.36 10.89 -63.91
CA GLY A 584 -18.77 10.74 -65.24
C GLY A 584 -19.47 11.56 -66.32
N LYS A 585 -18.86 11.67 -67.52
CA LYS A 585 -19.37 12.48 -68.66
C LYS A 585 -20.82 12.20 -69.07
N LYS A 586 -21.32 10.99 -68.78
CA LYS A 586 -22.70 10.54 -69.04
C LYS A 586 -23.69 10.89 -67.92
N GLY A 587 -23.27 11.56 -66.85
CA GLY A 587 -24.12 11.86 -65.69
C GLY A 587 -24.32 10.67 -64.76
N GLN A 588 -23.34 9.77 -64.64
CA GLN A 588 -23.50 8.53 -63.87
C GLN A 588 -22.24 8.16 -63.09
N ILE A 589 -22.43 7.49 -61.95
CA ILE A 589 -21.40 6.84 -61.14
C ILE A 589 -21.65 5.33 -61.19
N ARG A 590 -20.62 4.54 -61.49
CA ARG A 590 -20.74 3.07 -61.64
C ARG A 590 -19.87 2.38 -60.60
N VAL A 591 -20.49 1.59 -59.74
CA VAL A 591 -19.82 0.79 -58.72
C VAL A 591 -19.87 -0.68 -59.13
N ALA A 592 -18.70 -1.32 -59.30
CA ALA A 592 -18.62 -2.73 -59.69
C ALA A 592 -19.08 -3.63 -58.53
N LYS A 593 -20.02 -4.55 -58.75
CA LYS A 593 -20.59 -5.38 -57.68
C LYS A 593 -19.59 -6.29 -56.97
N LYS A 594 -18.50 -6.64 -57.66
CA LYS A 594 -17.44 -7.52 -57.14
C LYS A 594 -16.34 -6.76 -56.40
N SER A 595 -16.31 -5.43 -56.44
CA SER A 595 -15.35 -4.67 -55.65
C SER A 595 -15.80 -4.62 -54.19
N GLU A 596 -14.86 -4.39 -53.28
CA GLU A 596 -15.12 -4.21 -51.85
C GLU A 596 -16.21 -3.15 -51.61
N LEU A 597 -16.14 -2.04 -52.36
CA LEU A 597 -17.18 -0.99 -52.36
C LEU A 597 -18.54 -1.51 -52.86
N GLY A 598 -18.56 -2.36 -53.89
CA GLY A 598 -19.80 -2.95 -54.42
C GLY A 598 -20.49 -3.90 -53.45
N VAL A 599 -19.73 -4.66 -52.66
CA VAL A 599 -20.28 -5.53 -51.60
C VAL A 599 -20.94 -4.68 -50.51
N ARG A 600 -20.27 -3.60 -50.08
CA ARG A 600 -20.79 -2.63 -49.10
C ARG A 600 -22.02 -1.87 -49.60
N VAL A 601 -22.00 -1.41 -50.86
CA VAL A 601 -23.16 -0.76 -51.49
C VAL A 601 -24.35 -1.72 -51.56
N LYS A 602 -24.12 -3.01 -51.87
CA LYS A 602 -25.17 -4.02 -51.92
C LYS A 602 -25.86 -4.26 -50.57
N SER A 603 -25.11 -4.30 -49.46
CA SER A 603 -25.70 -4.51 -48.13
C SER A 603 -26.53 -3.32 -47.64
N LEU A 604 -26.17 -2.10 -48.06
CA LEU A 604 -26.83 -0.86 -47.63
C LEU A 604 -28.09 -0.56 -48.44
N ILE A 605 -28.10 -0.82 -49.74
CA ILE A 605 -29.29 -0.64 -50.61
C ILE A 605 -30.49 -1.48 -50.12
N SER A 606 -30.23 -2.64 -49.50
CA SER A 606 -31.28 -3.51 -48.95
C SER A 606 -31.90 -3.01 -47.64
N GLN A 607 -31.32 -2.00 -47.00
CA GLN A 607 -31.73 -1.52 -45.68
C GLN A 607 -32.28 -0.09 -45.72
N GLU A 608 -31.70 0.83 -46.52
CA GLU A 608 -32.14 2.22 -46.68
C GLU A 608 -31.76 2.81 -48.06
N ASN A 609 -32.42 3.89 -48.50
CA ASN A 609 -32.00 4.67 -49.68
C ASN A 609 -30.84 5.59 -49.29
N PHE A 610 -29.75 5.62 -50.07
CA PHE A 610 -28.65 6.57 -49.82
C PHE A 610 -29.12 8.02 -49.92
N GLU A 611 -28.54 8.88 -49.08
CA GLU A 611 -28.56 10.32 -49.27
C GLU A 611 -27.29 10.75 -50.02
N VAL A 612 -27.44 11.55 -51.08
CA VAL A 612 -26.32 12.01 -51.90
C VAL A 612 -26.26 13.53 -51.86
N PHE A 613 -25.07 14.05 -51.60
CA PHE A 613 -24.81 15.48 -51.48
C PHE A 613 -23.69 15.90 -52.44
N ASP A 614 -23.80 17.11 -52.98
CA ASP A 614 -22.76 17.77 -53.77
C ASP A 614 -21.60 18.24 -52.89
#